data_AF-A0A2N9Y8U9-F1
#
_entry.id   AF-A0A2N9Y8U9-F1
#
_cell.length_a   1.000
_cell.length_b   1.000
_cell.length_c   1.000
_cell.angle_alpha   90.00
_cell.angle_beta   90.00
_cell.angle_gamma   90.00
#
_symmetry.space_group_name_H-M   'P 1'
#
loop_
_entity.id
_entity.type
_entity.pdbx_description
1 polymer ?
#
loop_
_entity_poly.entity_id
_entity_poly.type
_entity_poly.pdbx_seq_one_letter_code
_entity_poly.pdbx_strand_id
1 'polypeptide(L)'
;MKDILVVFAWGVGLMLFTLLSALCMMFFWALYYSAFKRVRLYCQVTKELRRVLKEPIAFEQSSGETPMLKLSFEENALNAFSLADEEIVTMDSATALLKSLGWKIEIEGKGDHLATFFLPDREVQFLYNAEKGYPQFDCGIAVGSGLHAAACQTIDPYNSGGLIALELSFDVKGLEIFEEKVSAKRLRHALERALEKAMSDVDLGNMLRAQYRTLPWENEIVVPQLTPYSLRYLAALALLGDVETLHAYHKSFMEGERLGFETSIEEEHLARAMVIAQAVEKAKKPSYDLLQQAAKTYSLEVESYEYFRAADPDLCNRRRFIYENLIEEKRQELRQQGYTVYEKDTICEVDGKNVRPHILYMKDGEVRYMDVKIEIDEKNY
;
A
#
# COMPACT_ATOMS: atom_id res chain seq x y z
N MET A 1 -49.58 2.40 -44.01
CA MET A 1 -49.03 1.52 -42.93
C MET A 1 -47.50 1.56 -42.84
N LYS A 2 -46.74 1.63 -43.94
CA LYS A 2 -45.27 1.73 -43.89
C LYS A 2 -44.75 3.03 -43.23
N ASP A 3 -45.40 4.17 -43.45
CA ASP A 3 -44.91 5.45 -42.95
C ASP A 3 -45.08 5.64 -41.43
N ILE A 4 -46.08 4.99 -40.83
CA ILE A 4 -46.31 5.03 -39.37
C ILE A 4 -45.24 4.20 -38.62
N LEU A 5 -44.76 3.11 -39.24
CA LEU A 5 -43.74 2.26 -38.65
C LEU A 5 -42.36 2.92 -38.62
N VAL A 6 -42.05 3.75 -39.63
CA VAL A 6 -40.77 4.50 -39.73
C VAL A 6 -40.71 5.62 -38.68
N VAL A 7 -41.81 6.32 -38.45
CA VAL A 7 -41.90 7.37 -37.42
C VAL A 7 -41.80 6.78 -36.01
N PHE A 8 -42.43 5.62 -35.76
CA PHE A 8 -42.30 4.93 -34.47
C PHE A 8 -40.87 4.41 -34.22
N ALA A 9 -40.20 3.87 -35.24
CA ALA A 9 -38.82 3.39 -35.12
C ALA A 9 -37.84 4.55 -34.82
N TRP A 10 -38.05 5.73 -35.41
CA TRP A 10 -37.25 6.92 -35.12
C TRP A 10 -37.49 7.47 -33.71
N GLY A 11 -38.74 7.48 -33.24
CA GLY A 11 -39.07 7.94 -31.89
C GLY A 11 -38.46 7.06 -30.79
N VAL A 12 -38.52 5.73 -30.95
CA VAL A 12 -37.93 4.78 -30.00
C VAL A 12 -36.40 4.83 -30.04
N GLY A 13 -35.80 4.97 -31.21
CA GLY A 13 -34.34 5.12 -31.36
C GLY A 13 -33.80 6.38 -30.68
N LEU A 14 -34.51 7.50 -30.80
CA LEU A 14 -34.11 8.77 -30.18
C LEU A 14 -34.23 8.73 -28.64
N MET A 15 -35.27 8.05 -28.11
CA MET A 15 -35.45 7.86 -26.67
C MET A 15 -34.36 6.96 -26.08
N LEU A 16 -33.99 5.88 -26.77
CA LEU A 16 -32.89 5.00 -26.33
C LEU A 16 -31.54 5.70 -26.35
N PHE A 17 -31.26 6.49 -27.39
CA PHE A 17 -30.01 7.24 -27.51
C PHE A 17 -29.87 8.30 -26.40
N THR A 18 -30.94 9.04 -26.10
CA THR A 18 -30.94 10.05 -25.04
C THR A 18 -30.76 9.42 -23.65
N LEU A 19 -31.38 8.27 -23.38
CA LEU A 19 -31.26 7.56 -22.11
C LEU A 19 -29.85 6.97 -21.91
N LEU A 20 -29.26 6.42 -22.97
CA LEU A 20 -27.88 5.92 -22.95
C LEU A 20 -26.87 7.06 -22.77
N SER A 21 -27.08 8.19 -23.45
CA SER A 21 -26.24 9.38 -23.31
C SER A 21 -26.27 9.93 -21.88
N ALA A 22 -27.45 9.96 -21.24
CA ALA A 22 -27.60 10.38 -19.85
C ALA A 22 -26.86 9.44 -18.88
N LEU A 23 -26.95 8.12 -19.09
CA LEU A 23 -26.22 7.11 -18.29
C LEU A 23 -24.70 7.26 -18.43
N CYS A 24 -24.19 7.42 -19.66
CA CYS A 24 -22.77 7.67 -19.89
C CYS A 24 -22.31 8.95 -19.20
N MET A 25 -23.07 10.05 -19.30
CA MET A 25 -22.74 11.30 -18.63
C MET A 25 -22.71 11.18 -17.11
N MET A 26 -23.66 10.46 -16.50
CA MET A 26 -23.64 10.18 -15.06
C MET A 26 -22.42 9.36 -14.65
N PHE A 27 -22.02 8.38 -15.47
CA PHE A 27 -20.85 7.54 -15.20
C PHE A 27 -19.54 8.34 -15.32
N PHE A 28 -19.40 9.19 -16.35
CA PHE A 28 -18.27 10.10 -16.49
C PHE A 28 -18.19 11.09 -15.33
N TRP A 29 -19.34 11.62 -14.86
CA TRP A 29 -19.38 12.48 -13.67
C TRP A 29 -18.97 11.73 -12.40
N ALA A 30 -19.40 10.48 -12.21
CA ALA A 30 -19.01 9.67 -11.05
C ALA A 30 -17.50 9.34 -11.04
N LEU A 31 -16.94 8.99 -12.20
CA LEU A 31 -15.49 8.77 -12.36
C LEU A 31 -14.69 10.05 -12.15
N TYR A 32 -15.14 11.16 -12.73
CA TYR A 32 -14.53 12.48 -12.54
C TYR A 32 -14.55 12.88 -11.05
N TYR A 33 -15.68 12.68 -10.36
CA TYR A 33 -15.81 13.00 -8.94
C TYR A 33 -14.91 12.11 -8.06
N SER A 34 -14.79 10.82 -8.37
CA SER A 34 -13.92 9.88 -7.66
C SER A 34 -12.43 10.24 -7.82
N ALA A 35 -11.97 10.47 -9.05
CA ALA A 35 -10.59 10.87 -9.33
C ALA A 35 -10.26 12.25 -8.74
N PHE A 36 -11.18 13.21 -8.85
CA PHE A 36 -11.01 14.55 -8.29
C PHE A 36 -10.99 14.52 -6.75
N LYS A 37 -11.79 13.67 -6.10
CA LYS A 37 -11.75 13.49 -4.64
C LYS A 37 -10.40 12.93 -4.18
N ARG A 38 -9.84 11.95 -4.90
CA ARG A 38 -8.52 11.37 -4.62
C ARG A 38 -7.39 12.40 -4.82
N VAL A 39 -7.41 13.17 -5.91
CA VAL A 39 -6.43 14.24 -6.18
C VAL A 39 -6.56 15.39 -5.17
N ARG A 40 -7.77 15.76 -4.77
CA ARG A 40 -8.02 16.80 -3.76
C ARG A 40 -7.48 16.39 -2.39
N LEU A 41 -7.72 15.14 -1.96
CA LEU A 41 -7.16 14.63 -0.70
C LEU A 41 -5.64 14.54 -0.76
N TYR A 42 -5.08 14.05 -1.87
CA TYR A 42 -3.63 14.03 -2.07
C TYR A 42 -3.03 15.44 -1.97
N CYS A 43 -3.64 16.43 -2.64
CA CYS A 43 -3.21 17.83 -2.52
C CYS A 43 -3.40 18.39 -1.10
N GLN A 44 -4.45 18.00 -0.37
CA GLN A 44 -4.72 18.48 0.98
C GLN A 44 -3.75 17.89 2.00
N VAL A 45 -3.48 16.58 1.92
CA VAL A 45 -2.44 15.89 2.70
C VAL A 45 -1.08 16.48 2.36
N THR A 46 -0.74 16.63 1.08
CA THR A 46 0.57 17.18 0.66
C THR A 46 0.73 18.66 1.03
N LYS A 47 -0.37 19.41 1.13
CA LYS A 47 -0.37 20.83 1.52
C LYS A 47 -0.26 21.00 3.04
N GLU A 48 -0.96 20.19 3.82
CA GLU A 48 -0.80 20.19 5.28
C GLU A 48 0.55 19.61 5.69
N LEU A 49 1.04 18.55 5.03
CA LEU A 49 2.42 18.05 5.21
C LEU A 49 3.45 19.15 4.93
N ARG A 50 3.26 19.94 3.85
CA ARG A 50 4.12 21.10 3.52
C ARG A 50 4.00 22.26 4.50
N ARG A 51 2.84 22.45 5.14
CA ARG A 51 2.60 23.50 6.13
C ARG A 51 3.31 23.16 7.44
N VAL A 52 3.23 21.91 7.85
CA VAL A 52 3.89 21.39 9.06
C VAL A 52 5.41 21.31 8.89
N LEU A 53 5.89 20.93 7.69
CA LEU A 53 7.33 20.91 7.37
C LEU A 53 7.97 22.31 7.24
N LYS A 54 7.18 23.40 7.28
CA LYS A 54 7.66 24.79 7.14
C LYS A 54 7.69 25.59 8.45
N GLU A 55 7.65 24.95 9.61
CA GLU A 55 8.01 25.62 10.86
C GLU A 55 9.48 25.37 11.24
N PRO A 56 10.42 26.24 10.82
CA PRO A 56 11.54 26.60 11.65
C PRO A 56 11.20 27.84 12.48
N ILE A 57 11.68 27.81 13.71
CA ILE A 57 11.82 28.89 14.68
C ILE A 57 12.15 30.24 13.99
N ALA A 58 11.39 31.26 14.41
CA ALA A 58 11.39 32.68 14.07
C ALA A 58 12.62 33.31 13.33
N PHE A 59 12.35 34.07 12.27
CA PHE A 59 12.87 35.43 12.05
C PHE A 59 11.97 36.22 11.06
N GLU A 60 11.69 37.49 11.38
CA GLU A 60 10.84 38.43 10.62
C GLU A 60 11.36 38.75 9.21
N GLN A 61 10.48 39.00 8.22
CA GLN A 61 9.99 40.34 7.84
C GLN A 61 9.13 40.34 6.56
N SER A 62 8.18 41.29 6.54
CA SER A 62 7.72 42.07 5.38
C SER A 62 6.55 41.58 4.50
N SER A 63 5.44 42.30 4.72
CA SER A 63 4.30 42.67 3.87
C SER A 63 4.31 42.36 2.36
N GLY A 64 3.11 42.02 1.86
CA GLY A 64 2.73 42.17 0.46
C GLY A 64 1.38 41.52 0.17
N GLU A 65 0.29 42.29 0.32
CA GLU A 65 -1.07 41.88 -0.06
C GLU A 65 -1.18 41.57 -1.56
N THR A 66 -2.06 40.62 -1.93
CA THR A 66 -3.05 40.76 -3.04
C THR A 66 -4.01 39.54 -3.05
N PRO A 67 -5.21 39.65 -3.66
CA PRO A 67 -6.47 39.18 -3.08
C PRO A 67 -7.18 38.07 -3.89
N MET A 68 -8.37 37.69 -3.39
CA MET A 68 -9.43 36.89 -4.02
C MET A 68 -9.15 35.38 -4.15
N LEU A 69 -10.08 34.47 -3.84
CA LEU A 69 -11.46 34.42 -4.31
C LEU A 69 -12.31 33.65 -3.27
N LYS A 70 -13.40 34.26 -2.81
CA LYS A 70 -14.40 33.63 -1.94
C LYS A 70 -15.20 32.65 -2.82
N LEU A 71 -14.97 31.35 -2.66
CA LEU A 71 -15.79 30.29 -3.24
C LEU A 71 -16.64 29.69 -2.14
N SER A 72 -17.91 30.14 -2.08
CA SER A 72 -18.97 29.48 -1.33
C SER A 72 -19.22 28.10 -1.93
N PHE A 73 -18.86 27.06 -1.20
CA PHE A 73 -19.16 25.67 -1.57
C PHE A 73 -20.07 25.06 -0.51
N GLU A 74 -21.12 24.40 -0.99
CA GLU A 74 -22.16 23.73 -0.22
C GLU A 74 -21.56 22.77 0.83
N GLU A 75 -21.83 23.12 2.08
CA GLU A 75 -21.27 22.58 3.32
C GLU A 75 -22.02 21.32 3.81
N ASN A 76 -22.90 20.74 2.99
CA ASN A 76 -23.98 19.89 3.51
C ASN A 76 -23.75 18.37 3.39
N ALA A 77 -22.58 17.89 2.96
CA ALA A 77 -22.32 16.44 2.86
C ALA A 77 -21.00 15.95 3.50
N LEU A 78 -20.17 16.86 4.05
CA LEU A 78 -18.88 16.53 4.69
C LEU A 78 -18.84 16.90 6.19
N ASN A 79 -19.92 17.48 6.73
CA ASN A 79 -20.05 17.80 8.15
C ASN A 79 -20.41 16.60 9.06
N ALA A 80 -20.33 15.36 8.59
CA ALA A 80 -20.94 14.24 9.30
C ALA A 80 -20.09 13.60 10.41
N PHE A 81 -18.80 13.94 10.58
CA PHE A 81 -18.02 13.43 11.72
C PHE A 81 -16.80 14.29 12.05
N SER A 82 -16.98 15.29 12.92
CA SER A 82 -15.88 16.00 13.57
C SER A 82 -15.83 15.56 15.03
N LEU A 83 -15.06 14.51 15.32
CA LEU A 83 -14.69 14.18 16.69
C LEU A 83 -13.80 15.29 17.23
N ALA A 84 -14.13 15.79 18.42
CA ALA A 84 -13.27 16.72 19.12
C ALA A 84 -11.93 16.04 19.44
N ASP A 85 -10.84 16.78 19.34
CA ASP A 85 -9.47 16.25 19.49
C ASP A 85 -9.24 15.49 20.81
N GLU A 86 -9.91 15.92 21.88
CA GLU A 86 -9.80 15.36 23.23
C GLU A 86 -10.80 14.23 23.51
N GLU A 87 -11.70 13.92 22.57
CA GLU A 87 -12.68 12.86 22.75
C GLU A 87 -12.00 11.49 22.75
N ILE A 88 -12.30 10.68 23.77
CA ILE A 88 -11.80 9.31 23.87
C ILE A 88 -12.53 8.45 22.84
N VAL A 89 -11.75 7.78 21.99
CA VAL A 89 -12.32 6.97 20.91
C VAL A 89 -12.86 5.65 21.44
N THR A 90 -14.09 5.34 21.03
CA THR A 90 -14.68 4.01 21.08
C THR A 90 -14.34 3.26 19.79
N MET A 91 -14.70 1.97 19.69
CA MET A 91 -14.57 1.22 18.43
C MET A 91 -15.31 1.90 17.28
N ASP A 92 -16.59 2.23 17.48
CA ASP A 92 -17.41 2.85 16.43
C ASP A 92 -16.86 4.20 15.99
N SER A 93 -16.42 5.02 16.96
CA SER A 93 -15.87 6.34 16.65
C SER A 93 -14.47 6.26 16.04
N ALA A 94 -13.66 5.24 16.38
CA ALA A 94 -12.39 4.97 15.71
C ALA A 94 -12.61 4.52 14.26
N THR A 95 -13.54 3.59 14.01
CA THR A 95 -13.91 3.17 12.65
C THR A 95 -14.44 4.33 11.82
N ALA A 96 -15.29 5.18 12.39
CA ALA A 96 -15.82 6.36 11.72
C ALA A 96 -14.71 7.39 11.43
N LEU A 97 -13.80 7.61 12.37
CA LEU A 97 -12.63 8.47 12.17
C LEU A 97 -11.75 7.95 11.03
N LEU A 98 -11.38 6.67 11.03
CA LEU A 98 -10.57 6.05 9.98
C LEU A 98 -11.22 6.20 8.60
N LYS A 99 -12.52 5.91 8.48
CA LYS A 99 -13.27 6.12 7.23
C LYS A 99 -13.25 7.59 6.79
N SER A 100 -13.40 8.53 7.73
CA SER A 100 -13.34 9.97 7.43
C SER A 100 -11.96 10.42 6.91
N LEU A 101 -10.90 9.75 7.36
CA LEU A 101 -9.51 9.97 6.94
C LEU A 101 -9.16 9.22 5.64
N GLY A 102 -10.10 8.47 5.06
CA GLY A 102 -9.94 7.75 3.79
C GLY A 102 -9.42 6.32 3.91
N TRP A 103 -9.37 5.75 5.12
CA TRP A 103 -9.04 4.34 5.30
C TRP A 103 -10.22 3.47 4.89
N LYS A 104 -9.93 2.38 4.16
CA LYS A 104 -10.88 1.31 3.90
C LYS A 104 -10.90 0.39 5.12
N ILE A 105 -12.09 0.10 5.64
CA ILE A 105 -12.26 -0.79 6.79
C ILE A 105 -12.95 -2.06 6.33
N GLU A 106 -12.33 -3.19 6.60
CA GLU A 106 -12.87 -4.53 6.41
C GLU A 106 -12.98 -5.19 7.80
N ILE A 107 -14.03 -5.98 7.99
CA ILE A 107 -14.25 -6.72 9.24
C ILE A 107 -13.73 -8.12 9.01
N GLU A 108 -12.80 -8.57 9.84
CA GLU A 108 -12.25 -9.91 9.78
C GLU A 108 -12.92 -10.86 10.78
N GLY A 109 -12.79 -12.16 10.52
CA GLY A 109 -13.24 -13.19 11.45
C GLY A 109 -12.50 -13.07 12.79
N LYS A 110 -13.21 -13.31 13.90
CA LYS A 110 -12.78 -13.15 15.32
C LYS A 110 -12.92 -11.75 15.92
N GLY A 111 -13.48 -10.77 15.21
CA GLY A 111 -13.79 -9.45 15.78
C GLY A 111 -12.67 -8.42 15.63
N ASP A 112 -11.65 -8.75 14.84
CA ASP A 112 -10.63 -7.82 14.40
C ASP A 112 -11.13 -6.98 13.22
N HIS A 113 -10.73 -5.71 13.19
CA HIS A 113 -10.98 -4.80 12.09
C HIS A 113 -9.68 -4.52 11.36
N LEU A 114 -9.67 -4.73 10.04
CA LEU A 114 -8.55 -4.36 9.19
C LEU A 114 -8.77 -2.97 8.63
N ALA A 115 -7.84 -2.07 8.90
CA ALA A 115 -7.76 -0.77 8.26
C ALA A 115 -6.70 -0.79 7.16
N THR A 116 -7.07 -0.47 5.93
CA THR A 116 -6.16 -0.34 4.79
C THR A 116 -6.15 1.08 4.25
N PHE A 117 -4.96 1.65 4.09
CA PHE A 117 -4.73 2.90 3.39
C PHE A 117 -3.98 2.65 2.08
N PHE A 118 -4.49 3.20 0.99
CA PHE A 118 -3.93 3.02 -0.34
C PHE A 118 -3.05 4.21 -0.72
N LEU A 119 -1.74 3.97 -0.76
CA LEU A 119 -0.78 4.88 -1.33
C LEU A 119 -0.60 4.60 -2.85
N PRO A 120 0.06 5.51 -3.60
CA PRO A 120 0.24 5.33 -5.05
C PRO A 120 1.00 4.05 -5.43
N ASP A 121 1.93 3.61 -4.58
CA ASP A 121 2.86 2.50 -4.86
C ASP A 121 2.79 1.35 -3.84
N ARG A 122 1.97 1.47 -2.80
CA ARG A 122 1.89 0.50 -1.70
C ARG A 122 0.57 0.59 -0.94
N GLU A 123 0.35 -0.40 -0.10
CA GLU A 123 -0.77 -0.55 0.82
C GLU A 123 -0.24 -0.55 2.25
N VAL A 124 -0.85 0.24 3.14
CA VAL A 124 -0.55 0.24 4.58
C VAL A 124 -1.75 -0.34 5.31
N GLN A 125 -1.52 -1.41 6.05
CA GLN A 125 -2.55 -2.20 6.70
C GLN A 125 -2.26 -2.32 8.19
N PHE A 126 -3.26 -2.17 9.05
CA PHE A 126 -3.12 -2.51 10.46
C PHE A 126 -4.41 -3.09 11.02
N LEU A 127 -4.26 -3.93 12.03
CA LEU A 127 -5.38 -4.51 12.77
C LEU A 127 -5.72 -3.65 13.98
N TYR A 128 -7.01 -3.55 14.29
CA TYR A 128 -7.49 -3.03 15.56
C TYR A 128 -8.73 -3.78 16.03
N ASN A 129 -8.88 -3.97 17.34
CA ASN A 129 -9.98 -4.75 17.90
C ASN A 129 -10.42 -4.25 19.27
N ALA A 130 -11.43 -4.89 19.84
CA ALA A 130 -12.08 -4.51 21.09
C ALA A 130 -11.89 -5.51 22.24
N GLU A 131 -10.87 -6.39 22.19
CA GLU A 131 -10.75 -7.54 23.11
C GLU A 131 -10.82 -7.15 24.60
N LYS A 132 -10.46 -5.92 24.95
CA LYS A 132 -10.46 -5.39 26.33
C LYS A 132 -11.52 -4.31 26.59
N GLY A 133 -12.55 -4.23 25.77
CA GLY A 133 -13.63 -3.23 25.88
C GLY A 133 -13.29 -1.83 25.36
N TYR A 134 -12.07 -1.64 24.83
CA TYR A 134 -11.57 -0.42 24.18
C TYR A 134 -10.80 -0.78 22.91
N PRO A 135 -10.72 0.12 21.91
CA PRO A 135 -9.96 -0.12 20.70
C PRO A 135 -8.45 -0.27 20.99
N GLN A 136 -7.88 -1.40 20.59
CA GLN A 136 -6.44 -1.66 20.63
C GLN A 136 -5.83 -1.51 19.23
N PHE A 137 -4.73 -0.77 19.10
CA PHE A 137 -4.08 -0.44 17.81
C PHE A 137 -2.65 -0.98 17.70
N ASP A 138 -2.26 -1.84 18.62
CA ASP A 138 -0.94 -2.47 18.73
C ASP A 138 -0.89 -3.85 18.04
N CYS A 139 -1.92 -4.20 17.25
CA CYS A 139 -2.10 -5.53 16.67
C CYS A 139 -1.31 -5.77 15.37
N GLY A 140 -0.26 -4.98 15.11
CA GLY A 140 0.61 -5.08 13.95
C GLY A 140 0.24 -4.15 12.79
N ILE A 141 1.25 -3.70 12.05
CA ILE A 141 1.14 -2.91 10.82
C ILE A 141 1.96 -3.57 9.71
N ALA A 142 1.32 -3.84 8.58
CA ALA A 142 1.93 -4.38 7.37
C ALA A 142 1.99 -3.30 6.29
N VAL A 143 3.11 -3.27 5.55
CA VAL A 143 3.25 -2.48 4.34
C VAL A 143 3.52 -3.44 3.19
N GLY A 144 2.61 -3.49 2.23
CA GLY A 144 2.70 -4.34 1.05
C GLY A 144 2.66 -3.54 -0.24
N SER A 145 3.02 -4.17 -1.37
CA SER A 145 2.85 -3.59 -2.70
C SER A 145 2.50 -4.67 -3.72
N GLY A 146 1.31 -4.53 -4.28
CA GLY A 146 0.87 -5.27 -5.46
C GLY A 146 1.49 -4.84 -6.79
N LEU A 147 2.34 -3.80 -6.82
CA LEU A 147 2.85 -3.25 -8.07
C LEU A 147 3.66 -4.26 -8.88
N HIS A 148 4.45 -5.11 -8.22
CA HIS A 148 5.27 -6.11 -8.89
C HIS A 148 4.42 -7.18 -9.58
N ALA A 149 3.39 -7.67 -8.89
CA ALA A 149 2.36 -8.55 -9.46
C ALA A 149 1.66 -7.88 -10.66
N ALA A 150 1.22 -6.63 -10.48
CA ALA A 150 0.57 -5.85 -11.54
C ALA A 150 1.49 -5.66 -12.77
N ALA A 151 2.78 -5.40 -12.56
CA ALA A 151 3.75 -5.25 -13.64
C ALA A 151 3.97 -6.57 -14.39
N CYS A 152 4.05 -7.71 -13.68
CA CYS A 152 4.11 -9.02 -14.30
C CYS A 152 2.90 -9.27 -15.21
N GLN A 153 1.68 -9.01 -14.73
CA GLN A 153 0.46 -9.14 -15.54
C GLN A 153 0.45 -8.19 -16.74
N THR A 154 0.98 -6.98 -16.58
CA THR A 154 1.01 -6.00 -17.67
C THR A 154 2.01 -6.43 -18.76
N ILE A 155 3.12 -7.06 -18.37
CA ILE A 155 4.12 -7.59 -19.29
C ILE A 155 3.59 -8.86 -19.97
N ASP A 156 3.00 -9.78 -19.21
CA ASP A 156 2.37 -11.00 -19.72
C ASP A 156 0.91 -11.13 -19.22
N PRO A 157 -0.08 -10.69 -20.00
CA PRO A 157 -1.49 -10.82 -19.69
C PRO A 157 -1.99 -12.27 -19.65
N TYR A 158 -1.25 -13.21 -20.25
CA TYR A 158 -1.62 -14.61 -20.34
C TYR A 158 -0.93 -15.45 -19.27
N ASN A 159 -0.08 -14.84 -18.44
CA ASN A 159 0.54 -15.52 -17.32
C ASN A 159 -0.53 -16.12 -16.40
N SER A 160 -0.51 -17.44 -16.29
CA SER A 160 -1.40 -18.19 -15.40
C SER A 160 -0.76 -18.50 -14.05
N GLY A 161 0.49 -18.11 -13.83
CA GLY A 161 1.21 -18.33 -12.59
C GLY A 161 0.67 -17.45 -11.46
N GLY A 162 0.81 -17.94 -10.22
CA GLY A 162 0.49 -17.15 -9.03
C GLY A 162 1.30 -15.85 -9.02
N LEU A 163 0.62 -14.75 -8.75
CA LEU A 163 1.20 -13.43 -8.55
C LEU A 163 1.19 -13.11 -7.06
N ILE A 164 2.35 -12.74 -6.50
CA ILE A 164 2.49 -12.44 -5.08
C ILE A 164 2.71 -10.93 -4.94
N ALA A 165 1.93 -10.30 -4.05
CA ALA A 165 2.21 -8.94 -3.62
C ALA A 165 3.47 -8.92 -2.74
N LEU A 166 4.34 -7.94 -2.95
CA LEU A 166 5.56 -7.81 -2.17
C LEU A 166 5.23 -7.30 -0.77
N GLU A 167 5.59 -8.04 0.25
CA GLU A 167 5.63 -7.49 1.61
C GLU A 167 6.92 -6.69 1.78
N LEU A 168 6.75 -5.40 2.05
CA LEU A 168 7.86 -4.47 2.16
C LEU A 168 8.32 -4.33 3.61
N SER A 169 7.39 -4.37 4.56
CA SER A 169 7.71 -4.38 6.00
C SER A 169 6.54 -4.86 6.84
N PHE A 170 6.83 -5.46 7.99
CA PHE A 170 5.85 -5.73 9.04
C PHE A 170 6.40 -5.28 10.39
N ASP A 171 5.61 -4.51 11.14
CA ASP A 171 5.91 -4.06 12.49
C ASP A 171 4.85 -4.57 13.45
N VAL A 172 5.24 -5.51 14.30
CA VAL A 172 4.35 -6.20 15.25
C VAL A 172 3.79 -5.27 16.32
N LYS A 173 4.40 -4.09 16.56
CA LYS A 173 3.94 -3.13 17.57
C LYS A 173 2.78 -2.25 17.07
N GLY A 174 2.37 -2.39 15.80
CA GLY A 174 1.25 -1.66 15.22
C GLY A 174 1.47 -0.15 15.20
N LEU A 175 0.49 0.63 15.67
CA LEU A 175 0.56 2.08 15.73
C LEU A 175 1.33 2.62 16.95
N GLU A 176 1.93 1.75 17.76
CA GLU A 176 2.60 2.09 19.02
C GLU A 176 1.69 2.92 19.95
N ILE A 177 0.43 2.52 20.05
CA ILE A 177 -0.55 3.08 20.99
C ILE A 177 -0.81 1.99 22.02
N PHE A 178 -0.39 2.23 23.27
CA PHE A 178 -0.46 1.22 24.34
C PHE A 178 -1.41 1.64 25.47
N GLU A 179 -1.84 2.91 25.46
CA GLU A 179 -2.84 3.44 26.36
C GLU A 179 -4.24 2.91 26.04
N GLU A 180 -5.02 2.56 27.08
CA GLU A 180 -6.40 2.04 26.91
C GLU A 180 -7.37 3.11 26.38
N LYS A 181 -7.21 4.35 26.84
CA LYS A 181 -8.06 5.48 26.45
C LYS A 181 -7.29 6.39 25.50
N VAL A 182 -7.57 6.23 24.22
CA VAL A 182 -6.92 6.96 23.14
C VAL A 182 -7.79 8.16 22.76
N SER A 183 -7.22 9.36 22.70
CA SER A 183 -7.94 10.51 22.16
C SER A 183 -7.93 10.50 20.63
N ALA A 184 -8.92 11.15 20.00
CA ALA A 184 -8.98 11.28 18.55
C ALA A 184 -7.69 11.91 17.98
N LYS A 185 -7.16 12.93 18.66
CA LYS A 185 -5.88 13.57 18.29
C LYS A 185 -4.70 12.61 18.34
N ARG A 186 -4.61 11.79 19.40
CA ARG A 186 -3.54 10.80 19.56
C ARG A 186 -3.56 9.74 18.47
N LEU A 187 -4.76 9.27 18.10
CA LEU A 187 -4.93 8.31 17.00
C LEU A 187 -4.55 8.93 15.65
N ARG A 188 -5.00 10.15 15.33
CA ARG A 188 -4.60 10.85 14.10
C ARG A 188 -3.08 10.97 13.99
N HIS A 189 -2.44 11.42 15.07
CA HIS A 189 -0.99 11.57 15.09
C HIS A 189 -0.26 10.23 14.90
N ALA A 190 -0.78 9.14 15.48
CA ALA A 190 -0.20 7.81 15.28
C ALA A 190 -0.30 7.35 13.82
N LEU A 191 -1.47 7.54 13.19
CA LEU A 191 -1.72 7.21 11.79
C LEU A 191 -0.81 8.01 10.85
N GLU A 192 -0.64 9.31 11.11
CA GLU A 192 0.25 10.18 10.34
C GLU A 192 1.70 9.70 10.41
N ARG A 193 2.21 9.41 11.62
CA ARG A 193 3.56 8.88 11.79
C ARG A 193 3.74 7.52 11.12
N ALA A 194 2.74 6.65 11.20
CA ALA A 194 2.77 5.34 10.56
C ALA A 194 2.85 5.46 9.03
N LEU A 195 2.07 6.36 8.44
CA LEU A 195 2.11 6.65 7.00
C LEU A 195 3.43 7.30 6.59
N GLU A 196 3.97 8.21 7.41
CA GLU A 196 5.28 8.81 7.17
C GLU A 196 6.38 7.75 7.15
N LYS A 197 6.46 6.91 8.19
CA LYS A 197 7.39 5.78 8.29
C LYS A 197 7.24 4.83 7.09
N ALA A 198 6.01 4.48 6.72
CA ALA A 198 5.74 3.63 5.57
C ALA A 198 6.19 4.26 4.24
N MET A 199 6.31 5.58 4.15
CA MET A 199 6.79 6.29 2.96
C MET A 199 8.29 6.57 2.97
N SER A 200 8.90 6.79 4.14
CA SER A 200 10.30 7.18 4.30
C SER A 200 11.25 5.99 4.45
N ASP A 201 10.85 4.99 5.24
CA ASP A 201 11.77 3.95 5.72
C ASP A 201 11.70 2.69 4.85
N VAL A 202 10.63 2.55 4.07
CA VAL A 202 10.34 1.38 3.25
C VAL A 202 10.63 1.72 1.79
N ASP A 203 11.72 1.22 1.23
CA ASP A 203 12.11 1.49 -0.16
C ASP A 203 11.79 0.29 -1.06
N LEU A 204 10.74 0.43 -1.89
CA LEU A 204 10.33 -0.56 -2.88
C LEU A 204 11.47 -0.90 -3.86
N GLY A 205 12.24 0.09 -4.29
CA GLY A 205 13.35 -0.11 -5.21
C GLY A 205 14.47 -0.95 -4.58
N ASN A 206 14.81 -0.71 -3.32
CA ASN A 206 15.78 -1.54 -2.61
C ASN A 206 15.28 -2.98 -2.43
N MET A 207 13.98 -3.16 -2.12
CA MET A 207 13.38 -4.49 -2.04
C MET A 207 13.47 -5.23 -3.39
N LEU A 208 13.06 -4.57 -4.48
CA LEU A 208 13.15 -5.14 -5.84
C LEU A 208 14.59 -5.50 -6.21
N ARG A 209 15.56 -4.63 -5.93
CA ARG A 209 16.98 -4.91 -6.21
C ARG A 209 17.50 -6.08 -5.37
N ALA A 210 17.10 -6.19 -4.11
CA ALA A 210 17.56 -7.25 -3.23
C ALA A 210 17.02 -8.62 -3.67
N GLN A 211 15.72 -8.69 -3.99
CA GLN A 211 15.05 -9.94 -4.38
C GLN A 211 15.42 -10.38 -5.80
N TYR A 212 15.52 -9.45 -6.74
CA TYR A 212 15.74 -9.73 -8.17
C TYR A 212 17.16 -9.41 -8.63
N ARG A 213 18.16 -9.59 -7.76
CA ARG A 213 19.59 -9.37 -8.11
C ARG A 213 20.17 -10.45 -9.02
N THR A 214 19.66 -11.67 -8.92
CA THR A 214 20.21 -12.82 -9.65
C THR A 214 19.68 -12.81 -11.07
N LEU A 215 20.57 -13.00 -12.05
CA LEU A 215 20.17 -13.04 -13.45
C LEU A 215 19.24 -14.25 -13.71
N PRO A 216 18.27 -14.14 -14.63
CA PRO A 216 17.30 -15.20 -14.85
C PRO A 216 17.90 -16.57 -15.16
N TRP A 217 18.99 -16.62 -15.92
CA TRP A 217 19.71 -17.85 -16.30
C TRP A 217 20.67 -18.38 -15.22
N GLU A 218 20.89 -17.61 -14.16
CA GLU A 218 21.68 -18.03 -12.99
C GLU A 218 20.79 -18.46 -11.82
N ASN A 219 19.47 -18.24 -11.93
CA ASN A 219 18.53 -18.64 -10.90
C ASN A 219 18.09 -20.09 -11.08
N GLU A 220 18.53 -20.95 -10.16
CA GLU A 220 18.18 -22.37 -10.13
C GLU A 220 16.83 -22.66 -9.44
N ILE A 221 16.20 -21.64 -8.84
CA ILE A 221 14.95 -21.81 -8.08
C ILE A 221 13.76 -21.79 -9.04
N VAL A 222 13.13 -22.95 -9.19
CA VAL A 222 11.88 -23.11 -9.94
C VAL A 222 10.73 -23.39 -8.97
N VAL A 223 9.74 -22.50 -8.93
CA VAL A 223 8.49 -22.68 -8.16
C VAL A 223 7.33 -22.77 -9.16
N PRO A 224 6.87 -23.98 -9.54
CA PRO A 224 5.92 -24.16 -10.64
C PRO A 224 4.57 -23.46 -10.47
N GLN A 225 4.16 -23.18 -9.23
CA GLN A 225 2.89 -22.51 -8.93
C GLN A 225 2.96 -20.99 -9.10
N LEU A 226 4.17 -20.44 -9.21
CA LEU A 226 4.39 -19.01 -9.29
C LEU A 226 4.74 -18.57 -10.70
N THR A 227 4.51 -17.29 -10.93
CA THR A 227 4.98 -16.58 -12.12
C THR A 227 6.47 -16.83 -12.32
N PRO A 228 6.92 -17.17 -13.55
CA PRO A 228 8.30 -17.49 -13.81
C PRO A 228 9.26 -16.40 -13.33
N TYR A 229 10.41 -16.79 -12.80
CA TYR A 229 11.36 -15.82 -12.25
C TYR A 229 11.84 -14.83 -13.30
N SER A 230 12.00 -15.26 -14.55
CA SER A 230 12.36 -14.36 -15.65
C SER A 230 11.36 -13.22 -15.84
N LEU A 231 10.05 -13.51 -15.78
CA LEU A 231 9.00 -12.50 -15.89
C LEU A 231 9.01 -11.56 -14.67
N ARG A 232 9.15 -12.13 -13.46
CA ARG A 232 9.29 -11.34 -12.22
C ARG A 232 10.51 -10.42 -12.23
N TYR A 233 11.62 -10.90 -12.78
CA TYR A 233 12.84 -10.12 -12.97
C TYR A 233 12.64 -8.96 -13.96
N LEU A 234 12.00 -9.20 -15.11
CA LEU A 234 11.66 -8.13 -16.05
C LEU A 234 10.73 -7.09 -15.44
N ALA A 235 9.73 -7.53 -14.66
CA ALA A 235 8.83 -6.63 -13.92
C ALA A 235 9.58 -5.78 -12.89
N ALA A 236 10.57 -6.35 -12.19
CA ALA A 236 11.41 -5.61 -11.26
C ALA A 236 12.24 -4.53 -11.97
N LEU A 237 12.91 -4.86 -13.07
CA LEU A 237 13.64 -3.88 -13.89
C LEU A 237 12.72 -2.76 -14.40
N ALA A 238 11.53 -3.12 -14.85
CA ALA A 238 10.53 -2.17 -15.34
C ALA A 238 10.09 -1.19 -14.24
N LEU A 239 9.83 -1.67 -13.03
CA LEU A 239 9.45 -0.85 -11.89
C LEU A 239 10.62 -0.04 -11.29
N LEU A 240 11.86 -0.48 -11.54
CA LEU A 240 13.06 0.30 -11.22
C LEU A 240 13.35 1.41 -12.25
N GLY A 241 12.68 1.37 -13.40
CA GLY A 241 12.95 2.28 -14.52
C GLY A 241 14.29 1.99 -15.21
N ASP A 242 14.75 0.74 -15.18
CA ASP A 242 16.03 0.34 -15.79
C ASP A 242 15.88 0.16 -17.31
N VAL A 243 15.78 1.28 -18.01
CA VAL A 243 15.60 1.32 -19.46
C VAL A 243 16.82 0.80 -20.20
N GLU A 244 18.03 1.07 -19.69
CA GLU A 244 19.27 0.66 -20.34
C GLU A 244 19.39 -0.88 -20.40
N THR A 245 19.21 -1.55 -19.27
CA THR A 245 19.27 -3.02 -19.21
C THR A 245 18.19 -3.66 -20.07
N LEU A 246 16.95 -3.18 -19.96
CA LEU A 246 15.84 -3.72 -20.76
C LEU A 246 16.02 -3.49 -22.26
N HIS A 247 16.57 -2.33 -22.65
CA HIS A 247 16.88 -2.04 -24.06
C HIS A 247 17.98 -2.97 -24.60
N ALA A 248 19.02 -3.24 -23.82
CA ALA A 248 20.07 -4.18 -24.19
C ALA A 248 19.52 -5.60 -24.41
N TYR A 249 18.64 -6.07 -23.52
CA TYR A 249 17.97 -7.37 -23.69
C TYR A 249 17.07 -7.41 -24.92
N HIS A 250 16.24 -6.38 -25.12
CA HIS A 250 15.37 -6.30 -26.29
C HIS A 250 16.17 -6.33 -27.60
N LYS A 251 17.29 -5.61 -27.66
CA LYS A 251 18.19 -5.64 -28.83
C LYS A 251 18.78 -7.03 -29.07
N SER A 252 19.23 -7.72 -28.02
CA SER A 252 19.76 -9.07 -28.14
C SER A 252 18.72 -10.06 -28.68
N PHE A 253 17.47 -9.94 -28.22
CA PHE A 253 16.35 -10.73 -28.72
C PHE A 253 16.04 -10.49 -30.20
N MET A 254 16.07 -9.22 -30.65
CA MET A 254 15.94 -8.85 -32.07
C MET A 254 17.04 -9.45 -32.95
N GLU A 255 18.22 -9.69 -32.38
CA GLU A 255 19.38 -10.32 -33.04
C GLU A 255 19.34 -11.86 -32.96
N GLY A 256 18.32 -12.44 -32.30
CA GLY A 256 18.12 -13.88 -32.14
C GLY A 256 18.84 -14.50 -30.93
N GLU A 257 19.48 -13.68 -30.10
CA GLU A 257 20.18 -14.12 -28.89
C GLU A 257 19.28 -13.96 -27.66
N ARG A 258 18.90 -15.08 -27.03
CA ARG A 258 18.00 -15.06 -25.85
C ARG A 258 18.71 -14.90 -24.52
N LEU A 259 20.05 -14.76 -24.49
CA LEU A 259 20.86 -14.57 -23.28
C LEU A 259 20.65 -15.61 -22.15
N GLY A 260 20.07 -16.78 -22.46
CA GLY A 260 19.73 -17.78 -21.45
C GLY A 260 18.35 -17.60 -20.79
N PHE A 261 17.56 -16.60 -21.20
CA PHE A 261 16.14 -16.53 -20.84
C PHE A 261 15.41 -17.81 -21.28
N GLU A 262 14.48 -18.24 -20.43
CA GLU A 262 13.55 -19.33 -20.73
C GLU A 262 12.68 -19.03 -21.97
N THR A 263 12.16 -20.09 -22.59
CA THR A 263 11.43 -19.97 -23.86
C THR A 263 10.10 -19.25 -23.76
N SER A 264 9.52 -19.14 -22.56
CA SER A 264 8.30 -18.39 -22.25
C SER A 264 8.49 -16.87 -22.38
N ILE A 265 9.71 -16.36 -22.21
CA ILE A 265 9.99 -14.94 -22.40
C ILE A 265 10.25 -14.68 -23.87
N GLU A 266 9.31 -14.00 -24.52
CA GLU A 266 9.40 -13.50 -25.90
C GLU A 266 9.77 -12.01 -25.98
N GLU A 267 10.15 -11.55 -27.19
CA GLU A 267 10.49 -10.15 -27.49
C GLU A 267 9.40 -9.17 -27.03
N GLU A 268 8.12 -9.54 -27.20
CA GLU A 268 6.99 -8.71 -26.81
C GLU A 268 6.98 -8.38 -25.31
N HIS A 269 7.42 -9.31 -24.45
CA HIS A 269 7.52 -9.08 -23.01
C HIS A 269 8.55 -8.00 -22.70
N LEU A 270 9.71 -8.03 -23.38
CA LEU A 270 10.75 -7.01 -23.25
C LEU A 270 10.24 -5.65 -23.73
N ALA A 271 9.52 -5.61 -24.86
CA ALA A 271 8.94 -4.38 -25.37
C ALA A 271 7.97 -3.74 -24.36
N ARG A 272 7.06 -4.54 -23.78
CA ARG A 272 6.12 -4.07 -22.74
C ARG A 272 6.84 -3.62 -21.47
N ALA A 273 7.84 -4.38 -21.01
CA ALA A 273 8.66 -4.01 -19.86
C ALA A 273 9.40 -2.68 -20.08
N MET A 274 9.94 -2.45 -21.28
CA MET A 274 10.60 -1.19 -21.64
C MET A 274 9.66 0.01 -21.57
N VAL A 275 8.42 -0.10 -22.07
CA VAL A 275 7.46 1.01 -22.00
C VAL A 275 7.11 1.36 -20.56
N ILE A 276 6.94 0.36 -19.70
CA ILE A 276 6.76 0.59 -18.25
C ILE A 276 7.99 1.29 -17.69
N ALA A 277 9.20 0.79 -17.99
CA ALA A 277 10.45 1.36 -17.50
C ALA A 277 10.62 2.82 -17.89
N GLN A 278 10.35 3.18 -19.15
CA GLN A 278 10.44 4.56 -19.64
C GLN A 278 9.42 5.46 -18.94
N ALA A 279 8.19 4.98 -18.73
CA ALA A 279 7.19 5.72 -18.01
C ALA A 279 7.61 5.95 -16.54
N VAL A 280 8.13 4.92 -15.87
CA VAL A 280 8.65 5.02 -14.50
C VAL A 280 9.84 5.97 -14.43
N GLU A 281 10.80 5.85 -15.34
CA GLU A 281 11.99 6.72 -15.39
C GLU A 281 11.60 8.19 -15.56
N LYS A 282 10.58 8.47 -16.39
CA LYS A 282 10.03 9.82 -16.59
C LYS A 282 9.30 10.33 -15.34
N ALA A 283 8.50 9.49 -14.70
CA ALA A 283 7.74 9.84 -13.48
C ALA A 283 8.59 9.83 -12.20
N LYS A 284 9.80 9.24 -12.25
CA LYS A 284 10.72 8.97 -11.14
C LYS A 284 10.19 8.06 -10.04
N LYS A 285 8.93 7.61 -10.13
CA LYS A 285 8.31 6.68 -9.18
C LYS A 285 7.28 5.79 -9.88
N PRO A 286 7.22 4.49 -9.57
CA PRO A 286 6.16 3.62 -10.07
C PRO A 286 4.83 3.90 -9.36
N SER A 287 3.72 3.59 -10.02
CA SER A 287 2.37 3.64 -9.44
C SER A 287 1.39 2.79 -10.26
N TYR A 288 0.26 2.43 -9.66
CA TYR A 288 -0.78 1.66 -10.37
C TYR A 288 -1.37 2.43 -11.55
N ASP A 289 -1.57 3.75 -11.40
CA ASP A 289 -2.08 4.62 -12.47
C ASP A 289 -1.12 4.64 -13.67
N LEU A 290 0.19 4.63 -13.41
CA LEU A 290 1.21 4.56 -14.44
C LEU A 290 1.17 3.23 -15.18
N LEU A 291 1.07 2.10 -14.46
CA LEU A 291 0.92 0.78 -15.09
C LEU A 291 -0.34 0.71 -15.96
N GLN A 292 -1.45 1.26 -15.47
CA GLN A 292 -2.69 1.32 -16.24
C GLN A 292 -2.56 2.17 -17.52
N GLN A 293 -1.79 3.26 -17.48
CA GLN A 293 -1.50 4.06 -18.68
C GLN A 293 -0.57 3.32 -19.65
N ALA A 294 0.45 2.63 -19.14
CA ALA A 294 1.36 1.83 -19.95
C ALA A 294 0.61 0.71 -20.68
N ALA A 295 -0.28 -0.01 -19.99
CA ALA A 295 -1.11 -1.08 -20.55
C ALA A 295 -2.00 -0.61 -21.72
N LYS A 296 -2.56 0.61 -21.62
CA LYS A 296 -3.37 1.20 -22.71
C LYS A 296 -2.58 1.40 -24.00
N THR A 297 -1.26 1.62 -23.92
CA THR A 297 -0.39 1.73 -25.10
C THR A 297 -0.44 0.47 -25.96
N TYR A 298 -0.66 -0.68 -25.34
CA TYR A 298 -0.73 -2.00 -25.99
C TYR A 298 -2.16 -2.52 -26.17
N SER A 299 -3.17 -1.67 -25.94
CA SER A 299 -4.58 -2.10 -25.96
C SER A 299 -4.87 -3.29 -25.04
N LEU A 300 -4.13 -3.40 -23.93
CA LEU A 300 -4.35 -4.44 -22.93
C LEU A 300 -5.56 -4.05 -22.06
N GLU A 301 -6.59 -4.88 -22.09
CA GLU A 301 -7.72 -4.77 -21.18
C GLU A 301 -7.33 -5.37 -19.82
N VAL A 302 -7.04 -4.50 -18.85
CA VAL A 302 -6.94 -4.89 -17.44
C VAL A 302 -8.20 -4.37 -16.74
N GLU A 303 -9.08 -5.27 -16.33
CA GLU A 303 -10.38 -4.93 -15.71
C GLU A 303 -10.21 -3.94 -14.55
N SER A 304 -9.26 -4.20 -13.65
CA SER A 304 -8.85 -3.25 -12.62
C SER A 304 -7.50 -3.63 -12.01
N TYR A 305 -6.63 -2.65 -11.86
CA TYR A 305 -5.39 -2.79 -11.08
C TYR A 305 -5.64 -2.85 -9.57
N GLU A 306 -6.87 -2.55 -9.11
CA GLU A 306 -7.25 -2.75 -7.71
C GLU A 306 -7.18 -4.22 -7.30
N TYR A 307 -7.30 -5.17 -8.23
CA TYR A 307 -7.16 -6.60 -7.97
C TYR A 307 -5.75 -6.99 -7.49
N PHE A 308 -4.72 -6.27 -7.96
CA PHE A 308 -3.35 -6.59 -7.58
C PHE A 308 -2.94 -6.00 -6.25
N ARG A 309 -3.67 -4.98 -5.76
CA ARG A 309 -3.33 -4.33 -4.50
C ARG A 309 -3.30 -5.37 -3.39
N ALA A 310 -2.27 -5.29 -2.54
CA ALA A 310 -2.11 -6.20 -1.41
C ALA A 310 -3.30 -6.02 -0.46
N ALA A 311 -4.32 -6.83 -0.64
CA ALA A 311 -5.54 -6.87 0.15
C ALA A 311 -5.77 -8.30 0.62
N ASP A 312 -4.71 -8.93 1.14
CA ASP A 312 -4.83 -10.20 1.84
C ASP A 312 -5.27 -9.88 3.27
N PRO A 313 -6.55 -10.14 3.61
CA PRO A 313 -7.07 -9.79 4.92
C PRO A 313 -6.27 -10.49 6.02
N ASP A 314 -5.96 -11.77 5.81
CA ASP A 314 -5.29 -12.57 6.83
C ASP A 314 -3.78 -12.29 6.95
N LEU A 315 -3.17 -11.44 6.10
CA LEU A 315 -1.72 -11.19 6.12
C LEU A 315 -1.24 -10.71 7.49
N CYS A 316 -1.92 -9.72 8.06
CA CYS A 316 -1.55 -9.16 9.37
C CYS A 316 -1.67 -10.24 10.46
N ASN A 317 -2.72 -11.05 10.43
CA ASN A 317 -2.97 -12.12 11.38
C ASN A 317 -1.94 -13.26 11.27
N ARG A 318 -1.61 -13.71 10.05
CA ARG A 318 -0.59 -14.74 9.82
C ARG A 318 0.79 -14.26 10.23
N ARG A 319 1.16 -13.02 9.89
CA ARG A 319 2.44 -12.44 10.30
C ARG A 319 2.53 -12.26 11.80
N ARG A 320 1.49 -11.73 12.44
CA ARG A 320 1.41 -11.62 13.90
C ARG A 320 1.65 -12.98 14.57
N PHE A 321 0.98 -14.04 14.13
CA PHE A 321 1.18 -15.39 14.66
C PHE A 321 2.62 -15.88 14.53
N ILE A 322 3.25 -15.70 13.35
CA ILE A 322 4.64 -16.06 13.13
C ILE A 322 5.57 -15.27 14.06
N TYR A 323 5.34 -13.97 14.19
CA TYR A 323 6.12 -13.09 15.07
C TYR A 323 5.98 -13.48 16.55
N GLU A 324 4.77 -13.76 17.01
CA GLU A 324 4.51 -14.19 18.39
C GLU A 324 5.24 -15.50 18.70
N ASN A 325 5.23 -16.47 17.78
CA ASN A 325 5.97 -17.72 17.93
C ASN A 325 7.49 -17.49 18.00
N LEU A 326 8.04 -16.65 17.11
CA LEU A 326 9.49 -16.34 17.11
C LEU A 326 9.92 -15.59 18.38
N ILE A 327 9.07 -14.68 18.87
CA ILE A 327 9.30 -14.01 20.16
C ILE A 327 9.30 -15.04 21.28
N GLU A 328 8.37 -15.99 21.29
CA GLU A 328 8.32 -17.02 22.32
C GLU A 328 9.50 -18.00 22.26
N GLU A 329 9.94 -18.41 21.06
CA GLU A 329 11.17 -19.19 20.88
C GLU A 329 12.38 -18.46 21.50
N LYS A 330 12.52 -17.15 21.24
CA LYS A 330 13.58 -16.34 21.83
C LYS A 330 13.47 -16.21 23.35
N ARG A 331 12.26 -16.14 23.90
CA ARG A 331 12.05 -16.20 25.34
C ARG A 331 12.50 -17.55 25.90
N GLN A 332 12.19 -18.65 25.23
CA GLN A 332 12.64 -19.99 25.65
C GLN A 332 14.16 -20.14 25.61
N GLU A 333 14.83 -19.64 24.56
CA GLU A 333 16.30 -19.61 24.49
C GLU A 333 16.92 -18.87 25.68
N LEU A 334 16.37 -17.70 26.05
CA LEU A 334 16.84 -16.93 27.20
C LEU A 334 16.61 -17.66 28.53
N ARG A 335 15.46 -18.33 28.68
CA ARG A 335 15.18 -19.19 29.86
C ARG A 335 16.19 -20.35 29.95
N GLN A 336 16.54 -20.98 28.83
CA GLN A 336 17.54 -22.05 28.78
C GLN A 336 18.95 -21.55 29.12
N GLN A 337 19.25 -20.28 28.83
CA GLN A 337 20.49 -19.61 29.24
C GLN A 337 20.50 -19.22 30.73
N GLY A 338 19.44 -19.50 31.48
CA GLY A 338 19.33 -19.22 32.92
C GLY A 338 18.82 -17.82 33.25
N TYR A 339 18.36 -17.05 32.26
CA TYR A 339 17.79 -15.72 32.50
C TYR A 339 16.34 -15.82 32.98
N THR A 340 15.95 -14.91 33.88
CA THR A 340 14.54 -14.73 34.23
C THR A 340 13.88 -13.87 33.16
N VAL A 341 12.94 -14.44 32.40
CA VAL A 341 12.22 -13.75 31.32
C VAL A 341 10.84 -13.36 31.80
N TYR A 342 10.44 -12.11 31.56
CA TYR A 342 9.11 -11.63 31.94
C TYR A 342 8.08 -12.04 30.87
N GLU A 343 6.93 -12.55 31.30
CA GLU A 343 5.89 -13.04 30.39
C GLU A 343 4.91 -11.96 29.92
N LYS A 344 4.83 -10.82 30.63
CA LYS A 344 3.84 -9.78 30.35
C LYS A 344 4.38 -8.73 29.40
N ASP A 345 3.48 -8.28 28.52
CA ASP A 345 3.56 -7.00 27.83
C ASP A 345 3.76 -5.87 28.85
N THR A 346 5.02 -5.53 29.06
CA THR A 346 5.42 -4.55 30.06
C THR A 346 5.94 -3.34 29.32
N ILE A 347 5.28 -2.20 29.52
CA ILE A 347 5.79 -0.91 29.08
C ILE A 347 6.90 -0.52 30.06
N CYS A 348 8.08 -0.22 29.55
CA CYS A 348 9.18 0.32 30.34
C CYS A 348 9.57 1.71 29.83
N GLU A 349 10.10 2.54 30.73
CA GLU A 349 10.66 3.83 30.35
C GLU A 349 12.14 3.64 29.98
N VAL A 350 12.49 4.01 28.74
CA VAL A 350 13.85 4.00 28.21
C VAL A 350 14.14 5.41 27.68
N ASP A 351 15.17 6.06 28.21
CA ASP A 351 15.58 7.43 27.82
C ASP A 351 14.44 8.47 27.87
N GLY A 352 13.55 8.37 28.87
CA GLY A 352 12.41 9.28 29.02
C GLY A 352 11.24 8.99 28.08
N LYS A 353 11.24 7.85 27.38
CA LYS A 353 10.18 7.41 26.48
C LYS A 353 9.61 6.07 26.93
N ASN A 354 8.29 5.94 26.89
CA ASN A 354 7.63 4.67 27.09
C ASN A 354 7.85 3.78 25.87
N VAL A 355 8.45 2.61 26.08
CA VAL A 355 8.74 1.61 25.06
C VAL A 355 8.12 0.28 25.48
N ARG A 356 7.60 -0.47 24.51
CA ARG A 356 7.20 -1.87 24.69
C ARG A 356 8.21 -2.75 23.96
N PRO A 357 9.24 -3.29 24.64
CA PRO A 357 10.17 -4.21 24.00
C PRO A 357 9.49 -5.55 23.70
N HIS A 358 9.94 -6.27 22.67
CA HIS A 358 9.43 -7.61 22.38
C HIS A 358 9.66 -8.57 23.57
N ILE A 359 10.84 -8.47 24.21
CA ILE A 359 11.24 -9.31 25.34
C ILE A 359 11.90 -8.46 26.42
N LEU A 360 11.48 -8.65 27.67
CA LEU A 360 12.11 -8.13 28.87
C LEU A 360 12.69 -9.32 29.66
N TYR A 361 13.92 -9.21 30.15
CA TYR A 361 14.57 -10.27 30.93
C TYR A 361 15.59 -9.72 31.92
N MET A 362 15.92 -10.48 32.96
CA MET A 362 16.99 -10.14 33.90
C MET A 362 18.30 -10.83 33.55
N LYS A 363 19.37 -10.03 33.51
CA LYS A 363 20.75 -10.48 33.36
C LYS A 363 21.62 -9.77 34.38
N ASP A 364 22.34 -10.55 35.19
CA ASP A 364 23.27 -10.04 36.21
C ASP A 364 22.61 -9.08 37.23
N GLY A 365 21.32 -9.30 37.54
CA GLY A 365 20.53 -8.46 38.45
C GLY A 365 19.98 -7.18 37.82
N GLU A 366 20.25 -6.94 36.54
CA GLU A 366 19.74 -5.79 35.78
C GLU A 366 18.65 -6.19 34.80
N VAL A 367 17.64 -5.32 34.65
CA VAL A 367 16.61 -5.48 33.63
C VAL A 367 17.19 -5.12 32.26
N ARG A 368 17.08 -6.05 31.32
CA ARG A 368 17.47 -5.90 29.92
C ARG A 368 16.25 -6.08 29.03
N TYR A 369 16.33 -5.51 27.84
CA TYR A 369 15.29 -5.62 26.83
C TYR A 369 15.88 -6.01 25.48
N MET A 370 15.08 -6.65 24.65
CA MET A 370 15.46 -7.11 23.33
C MET A 370 14.26 -7.00 22.38
N ASP A 371 14.51 -6.42 21.21
CA ASP A 371 13.59 -6.48 20.07
C ASP A 371 14.09 -7.52 19.07
N VAL A 372 13.29 -8.57 18.85
CA VAL A 372 13.53 -9.58 17.82
C VAL A 372 13.42 -8.94 16.43
N LYS A 373 14.50 -9.00 15.63
CA LYS A 373 14.50 -8.62 14.21
C LYS A 373 14.13 -9.83 13.37
N ILE A 374 13.30 -9.62 12.34
CA ILE A 374 12.94 -10.63 11.37
C ILE A 374 13.21 -10.05 9.98
N GLU A 375 13.90 -10.83 9.15
CA GLU A 375 14.14 -10.50 7.75
C GLU A 375 13.04 -11.15 6.90
N ILE A 376 12.44 -10.37 6.01
CA ILE A 376 11.46 -10.86 5.03
C ILE A 376 12.27 -11.41 3.84
N ASP A 377 12.35 -12.73 3.71
CA ASP A 377 12.99 -13.44 2.57
C ASP A 377 11.91 -14.04 1.66
N GLU A 378 12.14 -14.04 0.34
CA GLU A 378 11.30 -14.75 -0.65
C GLU A 378 11.20 -16.25 -0.35
N LYS A 379 12.20 -16.84 0.32
CA LYS A 379 12.14 -18.24 0.78
C LYS A 379 11.03 -18.54 1.78
N ASN A 380 10.43 -17.49 2.35
CA ASN A 380 9.35 -17.59 3.33
C ASN A 380 7.95 -17.42 2.70
N TYR A 381 7.84 -17.39 1.38
CA TYR A 381 6.59 -17.37 0.62
C TYR A 381 6.19 -18.74 0.06
#